data_AF-A0A1I7XM32-F1
#
_entry.id   AF-A0A1I7XM32-F1
#
_cell.length_a   1.000
_cell.length_b   1.000
_cell.length_c   1.000
_cell.angle_alpha   90.00
_cell.angle_beta   90.00
_cell.angle_gamma   90.00
#
_symmetry.space_group_name_H-M   'P 1'
#
loop_
_entity.id
_entity.type
_entity.pdbx_description
1 polymer ?
#
loop_
_entity_poly.entity_id
_entity_poly.type
_entity_poly.pdbx_seq_one_letter_code
_entity_poly.pdbx_strand_id
1 'polypeptide(L)'
;MPETLSNGQPERFVDTFKRALWKTKGEGVTEETLKGFLLNYKSSPNSSVPGNITPAESLMGHCIKIALDFLRPARKTNKRREEMENQFNRHHGAYKRIFSVKGLVYARTYNSHINW
;
A
#
# COMPACT_ATOMS: atom_id res chain seq x y z
N MET A 1 -40.97 -0.72 -16.07
CA MET A 1 -40.12 0.48 -15.89
C MET A 1 -39.84 0.60 -14.41
N PRO A 2 -38.62 0.42 -13.89
CA PRO A 2 -38.38 0.71 -12.49
C PRO A 2 -38.25 2.23 -12.34
N GLU A 3 -39.13 2.78 -11.51
CA GLU A 3 -39.14 4.19 -11.12
C GLU A 3 -37.79 4.57 -10.52
N THR A 4 -37.18 5.64 -11.03
CA THR A 4 -36.03 6.26 -10.39
C THR A 4 -36.54 6.93 -9.12
N LEU A 5 -36.33 6.31 -7.96
CA LEU A 5 -36.44 7.00 -6.67
C LEU A 5 -35.41 8.14 -6.66
N SER A 6 -35.83 9.32 -7.12
CA SER A 6 -35.01 10.53 -7.19
C SER A 6 -34.36 10.87 -5.84
N ASN A 7 -34.96 10.43 -4.72
CA ASN A 7 -34.50 10.68 -3.36
C ASN A 7 -33.84 9.47 -2.64
N GLY A 8 -33.69 8.32 -3.29
CA GLY A 8 -33.20 7.11 -2.62
C GLY A 8 -31.73 7.18 -2.16
N GLN A 9 -30.89 7.96 -2.85
CA GLN A 9 -29.47 8.14 -2.50
C GLN A 9 -29.29 9.03 -1.25
N PRO A 10 -29.91 10.23 -1.17
CA PRO A 10 -29.96 11.01 0.06
C PRO A 10 -30.49 10.22 1.27
N GLU A 11 -31.58 9.46 1.11
CA GLU A 11 -32.17 8.68 2.19
C GLU A 11 -31.22 7.60 2.74
N ARG A 12 -30.53 6.88 1.87
CA ARG A 12 -29.51 5.88 2.26
C ARG A 12 -28.34 6.51 2.99
N PHE A 13 -27.92 7.70 2.57
CA PHE A 13 -26.88 8.45 3.28
C PHE A 13 -27.33 8.82 4.69
N VAL A 14 -28.54 9.35 4.85
CA VAL A 14 -29.09 9.71 6.16
C VAL A 14 -29.20 8.49 7.08
N ASP A 15 -29.67 7.35 6.58
CA ASP A 15 -29.72 6.10 7.35
C ASP A 15 -28.31 5.64 7.78
N THR A 16 -27.34 5.67 6.86
CA THR A 16 -25.95 5.32 7.16
C THR A 16 -25.35 6.25 8.23
N PHE A 17 -25.62 7.55 8.12
CA PHE A 17 -25.17 8.56 9.06
C PHE A 17 -25.74 8.33 10.46
N LYS A 18 -27.06 8.16 10.57
CA LYS A 18 -27.74 7.88 11.85
C LYS A 18 -27.21 6.60 12.50
N ARG A 19 -27.04 5.53 11.73
CA ARG A 19 -26.47 4.26 12.22
C ARG A 19 -25.04 4.41 12.70
N ALA A 20 -24.22 5.22 12.03
CA ALA A 20 -22.85 5.47 12.45
C ALA A 20 -22.79 6.26 13.76
N LEU A 21 -23.64 7.29 13.91
CA LEU A 21 -23.76 8.05 15.16
C LEU A 21 -24.29 7.18 16.31
N TRP A 22 -25.20 6.24 16.06
CA TRP A 22 -25.63 5.31 17.10
C TRP A 22 -24.50 4.40 17.59
N LYS A 23 -23.51 4.11 16.74
CA LYS A 23 -22.35 3.27 17.08
C LYS A 23 -21.29 3.99 17.90
N THR A 24 -21.33 5.32 18.01
CA THR A 24 -20.34 6.10 18.77
C THR A 24 -20.64 6.14 20.28
N LYS A 25 -21.61 5.33 20.74
CA LYS A 25 -21.82 4.86 22.14
C LYS A 25 -21.60 5.90 23.25
N GLY A 26 -22.11 7.12 23.08
CA GLY A 26 -22.25 8.08 24.18
C GLY A 26 -21.21 9.20 24.24
N GLU A 27 -20.28 9.29 23.30
CA GLU A 27 -19.35 10.44 23.18
C GLU A 27 -20.05 11.72 22.70
N GLY A 28 -21.32 11.63 22.29
CA GLY A 28 -22.07 12.72 21.67
C GLY A 28 -21.67 12.93 20.20
N VAL A 29 -22.31 13.90 19.55
CA VAL A 29 -21.91 14.33 18.20
C VAL A 29 -20.88 15.44 18.37
N THR A 30 -19.61 15.05 18.49
CA THR A 30 -18.49 16.01 18.48
C THR A 30 -18.02 16.24 17.04
N GLU A 31 -17.21 17.28 16.85
CA GLU A 31 -16.60 17.56 15.55
C GLU A 31 -15.68 16.40 15.13
N GLU A 32 -14.96 15.79 16.08
CA GLU A 32 -14.10 14.63 15.86
C GLU A 32 -14.90 13.41 15.39
N THR A 33 -16.04 13.13 16.03
CA THR A 33 -16.92 12.03 15.63
C THR A 33 -17.46 12.24 14.23
N LEU A 34 -17.85 13.48 13.89
CA LEU A 34 -18.33 13.82 12.55
C LEU A 34 -17.21 13.68 11.51
N LYS A 35 -16.01 14.19 11.79
CA LYS A 35 -14.82 14.03 10.92
C LYS A 35 -14.49 12.56 10.70
N GLY A 36 -14.50 11.75 11.76
CA GLY A 36 -14.27 10.31 11.69
C GLY A 36 -15.31 9.60 10.83
N PHE A 37 -16.59 9.91 11.02
CA PHE A 37 -17.66 9.39 10.17
C PHE A 37 -17.45 9.75 8.70
N LEU A 38 -17.23 11.03 8.40
CA LEU A 38 -17.08 11.52 7.03
C LEU A 38 -15.85 10.92 6.34
N LEU A 39 -14.74 10.76 7.06
CA LEU A 39 -13.55 10.10 6.55
C LEU A 39 -13.87 8.65 6.18
N ASN A 40 -14.44 7.89 7.11
CA ASN A 40 -14.80 6.49 6.90
C ASN A 40 -15.80 6.30 5.76
N TYR A 41 -16.82 7.16 5.67
CA TYR A 41 -17.79 7.15 4.58
C TYR A 41 -17.10 7.38 3.24
N LYS A 42 -16.19 8.36 3.15
CA LYS A 42 -15.46 8.69 1.92
C LYS A 42 -14.47 7.61 1.50
N SER A 43 -13.85 6.90 2.43
CA SER A 43 -12.79 5.91 2.16
C SER A 43 -13.26 4.46 2.10
N SER A 44 -14.51 4.16 2.44
CA SER A 44 -15.06 2.79 2.41
C SER A 44 -15.83 2.53 1.12
N PRO A 45 -15.70 1.33 0.52
CA PRO A 45 -16.55 0.89 -0.58
C PRO A 45 -18.04 1.06 -0.24
N ASN A 46 -18.80 1.70 -1.14
CA ASN A 46 -20.20 1.98 -0.91
C ASN A 46 -21.05 1.32 -1.99
N SER A 47 -21.92 0.40 -1.60
CA SER A 47 -22.83 -0.32 -2.51
C SER A 47 -23.86 0.58 -3.19
N SER A 48 -24.08 1.79 -2.67
CA SER A 48 -24.95 2.80 -3.29
C SER A 48 -24.27 3.49 -4.48
N VAL A 49 -22.95 3.35 -4.60
CA VAL A 49 -22.14 3.89 -5.69
C VAL A 49 -21.94 2.80 -6.75
N PRO A 50 -22.18 3.07 -8.05
CA PRO A 50 -21.94 2.11 -9.12
C PRO A 50 -20.51 1.55 -9.09
N GLY A 51 -20.37 0.23 -9.26
CA GLY A 51 -19.06 -0.44 -9.21
C GLY A 51 -18.53 -0.67 -7.79
N ASN A 52 -19.31 -0.37 -6.74
CA ASN A 52 -18.92 -0.56 -5.34
C ASN A 52 -17.57 0.13 -5.00
N ILE A 53 -17.33 1.27 -5.65
CA ILE A 53 -16.16 2.11 -5.39
C ILE A 53 -16.44 3.01 -4.19
N THR A 54 -15.40 3.62 -3.65
CA THR A 54 -15.53 4.57 -2.54
C THR A 54 -16.19 5.87 -3.03
N PRO A 55 -16.94 6.59 -2.17
CA PRO A 55 -17.48 7.90 -2.53
C PRO A 55 -16.40 8.92 -2.93
N ALA A 56 -15.20 8.85 -2.33
CA ALA A 56 -14.08 9.69 -2.72
C ALA A 56 -13.60 9.40 -4.15
N GLU A 57 -13.47 8.12 -4.52
CA GLU A 57 -13.09 7.73 -5.89
C GLU A 57 -14.14 8.15 -6.90
N SER A 58 -15.43 7.96 -6.59
CA SER A 58 -16.51 8.39 -7.49
C SER A 58 -16.55 9.91 -7.71
N LEU A 59 -16.13 10.69 -6.70
CA LEU A 59 -16.14 12.15 -6.76
C LEU A 59 -14.87 12.73 -7.38
N MET A 60 -13.70 12.21 -6.99
CA MET A 60 -12.38 12.80 -7.31
C MET A 60 -11.54 11.95 -8.27
N GLY A 61 -11.96 10.73 -8.59
CA GLY A 61 -11.20 9.80 -9.43
C GLY A 61 -10.01 9.12 -8.73
N HIS A 62 -9.79 9.36 -7.43
CA HIS A 62 -8.74 8.71 -6.66
C HIS A 62 -9.19 8.38 -5.22
N CYS A 63 -8.57 7.38 -4.61
CA CYS A 63 -8.82 7.03 -3.21
C CYS A 63 -8.12 8.03 -2.27
N ILE A 64 -8.73 8.27 -1.11
CA ILE A 64 -8.09 8.95 0.02
C ILE A 64 -7.24 7.91 0.76
N LYS A 65 -5.98 8.22 1.04
CA LYS A 65 -5.13 7.35 1.85
C LYS A 65 -5.43 7.57 3.33
N ILE A 66 -5.77 6.49 4.03
CA ILE A 66 -6.01 6.47 5.48
C ILE A 66 -4.92 5.67 6.20
N ALA A 67 -4.86 5.77 7.53
CA ALA A 67 -3.86 5.06 8.34
C ALA A 67 -3.80 3.54 8.04
N LEU A 68 -4.96 2.92 7.77
CA LEU A 68 -5.05 1.50 7.41
C LEU A 68 -4.31 1.14 6.12
N ASP A 69 -4.21 2.07 5.15
CA ASP A 69 -3.50 1.82 3.89
C ASP A 69 -2.00 1.67 4.09
N PHE A 70 -1.46 2.31 5.13
CA PHE A 70 -0.04 2.22 5.51
C PHE A 70 0.29 0.93 6.27
N LEU A 71 -0.72 0.26 6.85
CA LEU A 71 -0.53 -1.04 7.50
C LEU A 71 -0.33 -2.16 6.48
N ARG A 72 -0.73 -1.95 5.21
CA ARG A 72 -0.51 -2.93 4.16
C ARG A 72 0.98 -3.01 3.87
N PRO A 73 1.62 -4.19 4.01
CA PRO A 73 3.04 -4.32 3.73
C PRO A 73 3.29 -3.86 2.29
N ALA A 74 4.30 -3.01 2.12
CA ALA A 74 4.74 -2.62 0.79
C ALA A 74 4.99 -3.92 -0.01
N ARG A 75 4.38 -4.02 -1.20
CA ARG A 75 4.71 -5.12 -2.12
C ARG A 75 6.21 -5.02 -2.34
N LYS A 76 6.98 -5.95 -1.78
CA LYS A 76 8.41 -6.05 -2.07
C LYS A 76 8.50 -6.32 -3.56
N THR A 77 8.83 -5.29 -4.32
CA THR A 77 9.25 -5.52 -5.69
C THR A 77 10.57 -6.26 -5.52
N ASN A 78 10.63 -7.54 -5.91
CA ASN A 78 11.91 -8.23 -6.12
C ASN A 78 12.64 -7.64 -7.35
N LYS A 79 12.48 -6.33 -7.57
CA LYS A 79 13.12 -5.60 -8.65
C LYS A 79 14.52 -5.32 -8.17
N ARG A 80 15.48 -6.07 -8.72
CA ARG A 80 16.90 -5.82 -8.56
C ARG A 80 17.14 -4.33 -8.79
N ARG A 81 17.64 -3.64 -7.76
CA ARG A 81 17.95 -2.21 -7.81
C ARG A 81 19.33 -2.03 -8.43
N GLU A 82 19.38 -2.17 -9.75
CA GLU A 82 20.62 -2.14 -10.54
C GLU A 82 21.46 -0.88 -10.26
N GLU A 83 20.84 0.27 -10.03
CA GLU A 83 21.55 1.51 -9.68
C GLU A 83 22.31 1.42 -8.36
N MET A 84 21.68 0.89 -7.30
CA MET A 84 22.33 0.70 -6.01
C MET A 84 23.44 -0.36 -6.10
N GLU A 85 23.20 -1.42 -6.87
CA GLU A 85 24.20 -2.46 -7.10
C GLU A 85 25.40 -1.94 -7.90
N ASN A 86 25.17 -1.15 -8.94
CA ASN A 86 26.23 -0.53 -9.74
C ASN A 86 27.04 0.47 -8.92
N GLN A 87 26.39 1.28 -8.08
CA GLN A 87 27.08 2.18 -7.16
C GLN A 87 27.98 1.41 -6.19
N PHE A 88 27.45 0.36 -5.56
CA PHE A 88 28.21 -0.50 -4.65
C PHE A 88 29.41 -1.14 -5.35
N ASN A 89 29.18 -1.71 -6.54
CA ASN A 89 30.22 -2.36 -7.34
C ASN A 89 31.32 -1.38 -7.77
N ARG A 90 30.94 -0.15 -8.17
CA ARG A 90 31.89 0.91 -8.53
C ARG A 90 32.72 1.37 -7.33
N HIS A 91 32.11 1.54 -6.17
CA HIS A 91 32.80 2.02 -4.97
C HIS A 91 33.77 0.97 -4.39
N HIS A 92 33.38 -0.31 -4.40
CA HIS A 92 34.15 -1.40 -3.78
C HIS A 92 34.98 -2.20 -4.79
N GLY A 93 35.00 -1.80 -6.07
CA GLY A 93 35.67 -2.53 -7.14
C GLY A 93 35.16 -3.96 -7.31
N ALA A 94 33.90 -4.23 -6.94
CA ALA A 94 33.32 -5.56 -7.04
C ALA A 94 33.07 -5.87 -8.52
N TYR A 95 33.78 -6.86 -9.03
CA TYR A 95 33.65 -7.33 -10.41
C TYR A 95 33.13 -8.76 -10.42
N LYS A 96 32.29 -9.08 -11.42
CA LYS A 96 31.82 -10.44 -11.62
C LYS A 96 32.99 -11.31 -12.08
N ARG A 97 33.41 -12.26 -11.23
CA ARG A 97 34.38 -13.28 -11.62
C ARG A 97 33.68 -14.31 -12.49
N ILE A 98 34.00 -14.32 -13.78
CA ILE A 98 33.48 -15.29 -14.74
C ILE A 98 34.60 -16.31 -15.00
N PHE A 99 34.28 -17.59 -14.85
CA PHE A 99 35.22 -18.69 -15.09
C PHE A 99 34.69 -19.57 -16.21
N SER A 100 35.59 -20.06 -17.06
CA SER A 100 35.29 -21.02 -18.12
C SER A 100 35.65 -22.44 -17.67
N VAL A 101 34.90 -23.43 -18.18
CA VAL A 101 35.20 -24.85 -17.96
C VAL A 101 36.58 -25.16 -18.55
N LYS A 102 37.46 -25.80 -17.76
CA LYS A 102 38.90 -26.03 -18.05
C LYS A 102 39.80 -24.78 -18.04
N GLY A 103 39.31 -23.63 -17.60
CA GLY A 103 40.14 -22.44 -17.37
C GLY A 103 41.10 -22.65 -16.20
N LEU A 104 42.34 -22.20 -16.34
CA LEU A 104 43.30 -22.13 -15.24
C LEU A 104 42.85 -21.07 -14.23
N VAL A 105 42.74 -21.45 -12.96
CA VAL A 105 42.36 -20.57 -11.85
C VAL A 105 43.37 -20.68 -10.71
N TYR A 106 43.62 -19.57 -10.03
CA TYR A 106 44.44 -19.57 -8.83
C TYR A 106 43.58 -19.87 -7.61
N ALA A 107 44.00 -20.87 -6.82
CA ALA A 107 43.43 -21.14 -5.51
C ALA A 107 44.32 -20.48 -4.44
N ARG A 108 43.73 -19.65 -3.57
CA ARG A 108 44.44 -19.15 -2.39
C ARG A 108 44.36 -20.23 -1.31
N THR A 109 45.50 -20.80 -0.94
CA THR A 109 45.62 -21.71 0.19
C THR A 109 45.98 -20.90 1.44
N TYR A 110 45.37 -21.25 2.58
CA TYR A 110 45.64 -20.63 3.88
C TYR A 110 46.30 -21.68 4.77
N ASN A 111 47.42 -22.23 4.32
CA ASN A 111 48.19 -23.15 5.15
C ASN A 111 49.33 -22.36 5.78
N SER A 112 49.14 -21.95 7.03
CA SER A 112 50.18 -21.36 7.88
C SER A 112 51.08 -22.49 8.34
N HIS A 113 52.04 -22.93 7.53
CA HIS A 113 53.32 -23.55 7.91
C HIS A 113 54.05 -23.94 6.60
N ILE A 114 54.92 -23.05 6.13
CA ILE A 114 55.93 -23.35 5.12
C ILE A 114 57.26 -23.42 5.89
N ASN A 115 57.88 -24.59 5.92
CA ASN A 115 59.31 -24.72 6.19
C ASN A 115 59.99 -25.11 4.88
N TRP A 116 61.11 -24.45 4.61
CA TRP A 116 61.93 -24.49 3.40
C TRP A 116 62.54 -25.88 3.15
#